data_AF-A0A9D7TNR6-F1
#
_entry.id   AF-A0A9D7TNR6-F1
#
_cell.length_a   1.000
_cell.length_b   1.000
_cell.length_c   1.000
_cell.angle_alpha   90.00
_cell.angle_beta   90.00
_cell.angle_gamma   90.00
#
_symmetry.space_group_name_H-M   'P 1'
#
loop_
_entity.id
_entity.type
_entity.pdbx_description
1 polymer ?
#
loop_
_entity_poly.entity_id
_entity_poly.type
_entity_poly.pdbx_seq_one_letter_code
_entity_poly.pdbx_strand_id
1 'polypeptide(L)'
;MAQPLANPPFDITYTLTATINGCVETRQVFVDVDINLNPIADAGPDKTICIGESVQIGGNPTATPPTKPVGATIQGLVWTPGGSLLPNPMVSPITNTTYRVVVVASTGCADTDYVDIKVEPKAKVGDFVWEDTNGNGLQDNGEPGINGVAVTLYNSATNAIVETTNTITKDEKLGYYQFEVCKGSYYIIFGNVPTYNRTAKDKGDDTKDSDANSNTGRTDNFVLNPGDNNQTIDAGYYKPASIGDFVWEDLNANGVQDVGEPGIPGVSVTLTGTDGNGTPVNLNTNTNGLGLYLFSNLVPGTYKVAFGVQGRIYFDRTR
;
A
#
# COMPACT_ATOMS: atom_id res chain seq x y z
N MET A 1 -60.73 24.87 9.47
CA MET A 1 -59.40 25.50 9.32
C MET A 1 -59.22 25.83 7.85
N ALA A 2 -59.09 27.10 7.47
CA ALA A 2 -59.34 27.51 6.08
C ALA A 2 -58.27 28.44 5.46
N GLN A 3 -57.00 28.28 5.83
CA GLN A 3 -55.88 28.96 5.16
C GLN A 3 -54.61 28.08 5.18
N PRO A 4 -54.55 27.01 4.36
CA PRO A 4 -53.30 26.28 4.18
C PRO A 4 -52.28 27.16 3.44
N LEU A 5 -51.04 27.22 3.94
CA LEU A 5 -49.93 27.83 3.21
C LEU A 5 -49.36 26.81 2.22
N ALA A 6 -49.17 27.22 0.96
CA ALA A 6 -48.61 26.37 -0.09
C ALA A 6 -47.52 27.13 -0.88
N ASN A 7 -46.44 26.44 -1.26
CA ASN A 7 -45.32 27.00 -2.02
C ASN A 7 -44.98 26.07 -3.20
N PRO A 8 -45.77 26.12 -4.29
CA PRO A 8 -45.62 25.19 -5.41
C PRO A 8 -44.39 25.52 -6.28
N PRO A 9 -43.66 24.50 -6.78
CA PRO A 9 -42.47 24.72 -7.61
C PRO A 9 -42.79 24.99 -9.09
N PHE A 10 -44.05 24.92 -9.49
CA PHE A 10 -44.56 25.15 -10.85
C PHE A 10 -46.02 25.61 -10.78
N ASP A 11 -46.55 26.10 -11.91
CA ASP A 11 -47.94 26.51 -12.03
C ASP A 11 -48.92 25.43 -11.54
N ILE A 12 -49.78 25.78 -10.59
CA ILE A 12 -50.72 24.83 -10.00
C ILE A 12 -52.08 25.46 -9.76
N THR A 13 -53.12 24.64 -9.93
CA THR A 13 -54.47 25.01 -9.54
C THR A 13 -54.85 24.28 -8.25
N TYR A 14 -55.10 25.04 -7.18
CA TYR A 14 -55.68 24.50 -5.96
C TYR A 14 -57.21 24.54 -6.05
N THR A 15 -57.88 23.43 -5.72
CA THR A 15 -59.34 23.36 -5.65
C THR A 15 -59.78 23.24 -4.20
N LEU A 16 -60.49 24.25 -3.69
CA LEU A 16 -61.18 24.21 -2.41
C LEU A 16 -62.59 23.64 -2.62
N THR A 17 -62.92 22.56 -1.92
CA THR A 17 -64.26 21.97 -1.91
C THR A 17 -64.88 22.11 -0.52
N ALA A 18 -66.02 22.76 -0.42
CA ALA A 18 -66.81 22.87 0.80
C ALA A 18 -68.09 22.03 0.65
N THR A 19 -68.39 21.20 1.64
CA THR A 19 -69.62 20.40 1.66
C THR A 19 -70.40 20.70 2.94
N ILE A 20 -71.66 21.14 2.81
CA ILE A 20 -72.57 21.36 3.94
C ILE A 20 -73.92 20.72 3.62
N ASN A 21 -74.39 19.83 4.49
CA ASN A 21 -75.68 19.13 4.36
C ASN A 21 -75.90 18.48 2.98
N GLY A 22 -74.84 17.93 2.36
CA GLY A 22 -74.90 17.28 1.04
C GLY A 22 -74.79 18.23 -0.15
N CYS A 23 -74.79 19.55 0.05
CA CYS A 23 -74.48 20.53 -0.99
C CYS A 23 -72.97 20.73 -1.08
N VAL A 24 -72.42 20.58 -2.29
CA VAL A 24 -70.98 20.74 -2.57
C VAL A 24 -70.77 22.03 -3.35
N GLU A 25 -69.92 22.92 -2.85
CA GLU A 25 -69.39 24.05 -3.61
C GLU A 25 -67.88 23.89 -3.78
N THR A 26 -67.40 24.24 -4.97
CA THR A 26 -65.96 24.29 -5.27
C THR A 26 -65.53 25.71 -5.66
N ARG A 27 -64.32 26.09 -5.29
CA ARG A 27 -63.60 27.26 -5.80
C ARG A 27 -62.18 26.85 -6.18
N GLN A 28 -61.65 27.48 -7.22
CA GLN A 28 -60.28 27.22 -7.68
C GLN A 28 -59.44 28.48 -7.54
N VAL A 29 -58.16 28.29 -7.21
CA VAL A 29 -57.13 29.34 -7.22
C VAL A 29 -56.01 28.83 -8.11
N PHE A 30 -55.69 29.60 -9.16
CA PHE A 30 -54.51 29.37 -9.98
C PHE A 30 -53.32 30.13 -9.37
N VAL A 31 -52.20 29.42 -9.17
CA VAL A 31 -50.93 30.00 -8.77
C VAL A 31 -50.00 29.90 -9.97
N ASP A 32 -49.66 31.06 -10.54
CA ASP A 32 -48.67 31.24 -11.60
C ASP A 32 -47.27 31.38 -10.96
N VAL A 33 -46.33 30.54 -11.36
CA VAL A 33 -44.96 30.51 -10.85
C VAL A 33 -44.03 31.02 -11.95
N ASP A 34 -43.66 32.30 -11.87
CA ASP A 34 -42.69 32.88 -12.81
C ASP A 34 -41.28 32.35 -12.51
N ILE A 35 -40.90 31.30 -13.23
CA ILE A 35 -39.57 30.66 -13.15
C ILE A 35 -38.42 31.64 -13.40
N ASN A 36 -38.66 32.79 -14.05
CA ASN A 36 -37.63 33.80 -14.29
C ASN A 36 -37.28 34.59 -13.02
N LEU A 37 -38.06 34.46 -11.95
CA LEU A 37 -37.78 35.03 -10.63
C LEU A 37 -36.88 34.12 -9.77
N ASN A 38 -36.70 32.86 -10.17
CA ASN A 38 -35.87 31.91 -9.44
C ASN A 38 -34.39 32.10 -9.79
N PRO A 39 -33.48 32.03 -8.79
CA PRO A 39 -32.08 31.82 -9.08
C PRO A 39 -31.87 30.42 -9.68
N ILE A 40 -30.67 30.14 -10.16
CA ILE A 40 -30.24 28.78 -10.50
C ILE A 40 -29.14 28.38 -9.52
N ALA A 41 -29.34 27.27 -8.82
CA ALA A 41 -28.35 26.59 -8.02
C ALA A 41 -27.64 25.51 -8.86
N ASP A 42 -26.32 25.43 -8.77
CA ASP A 42 -25.51 24.38 -9.41
C ASP A 42 -24.49 23.87 -8.39
N ALA A 43 -24.75 22.69 -7.84
CA ALA A 43 -23.90 22.04 -6.85
C ALA A 43 -22.63 21.41 -7.48
N GLY A 44 -22.57 21.35 -8.81
CA GLY A 44 -21.55 20.63 -9.56
C GLY A 44 -21.81 19.13 -9.61
N PRO A 45 -20.99 18.39 -10.37
CA PRO A 45 -21.16 16.94 -10.53
C PRO A 45 -20.77 16.18 -9.26
N ASP A 46 -21.38 15.00 -9.09
CA ASP A 46 -21.02 14.02 -8.06
C ASP A 46 -19.53 13.68 -8.08
N LYS A 47 -18.98 13.42 -6.90
CA LYS A 47 -17.54 13.16 -6.73
C LYS A 47 -17.30 11.94 -5.89
N THR A 48 -16.13 11.33 -6.10
CA THR A 48 -15.61 10.26 -5.27
C THR A 48 -14.30 10.71 -4.65
N ILE A 49 -14.15 10.51 -3.35
CA ILE A 49 -12.93 10.75 -2.60
C ILE A 49 -12.54 9.49 -1.83
N CYS A 50 -11.28 9.37 -1.46
CA CYS A 50 -10.85 8.40 -0.46
C CYS A 50 -11.04 8.98 0.95
N ILE A 51 -11.28 8.13 1.95
CA ILE A 51 -11.40 8.58 3.34
C ILE A 51 -10.15 9.36 3.81
N GLY A 52 -10.38 10.57 4.32
CA GLY A 52 -9.33 11.51 4.72
C GLY A 52 -8.97 12.58 3.67
N GLU A 53 -9.44 12.44 2.43
CA GLU A 53 -9.28 13.48 1.41
C GLU A 53 -10.31 14.61 1.55
N SER A 54 -10.05 15.71 0.85
CA SER A 54 -10.96 16.85 0.75
C SER A 54 -11.21 17.18 -0.71
N VAL A 55 -12.40 17.67 -1.03
CA VAL A 55 -12.77 18.04 -2.40
C VAL A 55 -13.57 19.34 -2.41
N GLN A 56 -13.35 20.17 -3.44
CA GLN A 56 -14.15 21.36 -3.67
C GLN A 56 -15.50 20.96 -4.29
N ILE A 57 -16.61 21.50 -3.78
CA ILE A 57 -17.95 21.35 -4.38
C ILE A 57 -18.45 22.67 -4.97
N GLY A 58 -19.57 22.65 -5.68
CA GLY A 58 -20.14 23.82 -6.39
C GLY A 58 -19.77 23.86 -7.88
N GLY A 59 -20.70 24.35 -8.69
CA GLY A 59 -20.57 24.54 -10.13
C GLY A 59 -19.81 25.79 -10.56
N ASN A 60 -19.91 26.13 -11.85
CA ASN A 60 -19.26 27.30 -12.44
C ASN A 60 -20.26 28.14 -13.28
N PRO A 61 -21.03 29.05 -12.67
CA PRO A 61 -21.04 29.41 -11.24
C PRO A 61 -21.98 28.53 -10.41
N THR A 62 -21.74 28.42 -9.09
CA THR A 62 -22.66 27.74 -8.16
C THR A 62 -24.04 28.41 -8.06
N ALA A 63 -24.12 29.72 -8.33
CA ALA A 63 -25.34 30.50 -8.21
C ALA A 63 -25.46 31.47 -9.38
N THR A 64 -26.55 31.37 -10.13
CA THR A 64 -26.89 32.32 -11.21
C THR A 64 -28.09 33.16 -10.80
N PRO A 65 -28.01 34.51 -10.85
CA PRO A 65 -29.15 35.36 -10.55
C PRO A 65 -30.35 35.12 -11.48
N PRO A 66 -31.57 35.38 -11.01
CA PRO A 66 -32.76 35.33 -11.85
C PRO A 66 -32.67 36.30 -13.03
N THR A 67 -33.37 36.00 -14.12
CA THR A 67 -33.45 36.90 -15.28
C THR A 67 -34.47 38.02 -15.08
N LYS A 68 -35.36 37.91 -14.09
CA LYS A 68 -36.34 38.94 -13.71
C LYS A 68 -36.38 39.18 -12.19
N PRO A 69 -36.64 40.43 -11.76
CA PRO A 69 -36.53 41.65 -12.56
C PRO A 69 -35.07 41.84 -13.04
N VAL A 70 -34.89 42.63 -14.11
CA VAL A 70 -33.54 42.96 -14.59
C VAL A 70 -32.74 43.60 -13.45
N GLY A 71 -31.56 43.06 -13.17
CA GLY A 71 -30.71 43.50 -12.05
C GLY A 71 -30.96 42.76 -10.74
N ALA A 72 -31.78 41.70 -10.72
CA ALA A 72 -31.85 40.78 -9.59
C ALA A 72 -30.46 40.21 -9.25
N THR A 73 -30.19 40.03 -7.96
CA THR A 73 -28.90 39.52 -7.46
C THR A 73 -29.12 38.27 -6.61
N ILE A 74 -28.03 37.57 -6.29
CA ILE A 74 -28.04 36.53 -5.25
C ILE A 74 -27.95 37.22 -3.89
N GLN A 75 -28.94 36.97 -3.03
CA GLN A 75 -29.00 37.49 -1.66
C GLN A 75 -28.27 36.57 -0.68
N GLY A 76 -28.31 35.26 -0.92
CA GLY A 76 -27.66 34.29 -0.03
C GLY A 76 -27.46 32.94 -0.69
N LEU A 77 -26.51 32.19 -0.14
CA LEU A 77 -26.24 30.80 -0.48
C LEU A 77 -25.84 30.08 0.80
N VAL A 78 -26.34 28.86 1.00
CA VAL A 78 -25.93 28.02 2.13
C VAL A 78 -25.84 26.56 1.74
N TRP A 79 -24.75 25.92 2.14
CA TRP A 79 -24.52 24.48 2.00
C TRP A 79 -24.94 23.74 3.26
N THR A 80 -25.55 22.57 3.09
CA THR A 80 -25.87 21.64 4.18
C THR A 80 -25.49 20.22 3.77
N PRO A 81 -24.90 19.40 4.67
CA PRO A 81 -24.44 19.74 6.01
C PRO A 81 -23.26 20.72 5.99
N GLY A 82 -22.96 21.34 7.15
CA GLY A 82 -21.77 22.21 7.34
C GLY A 82 -22.05 23.71 7.37
N GLY A 83 -23.15 24.20 6.80
CA GLY A 83 -23.58 25.61 6.90
C GLY A 83 -22.67 26.59 6.17
N SER A 84 -21.84 26.14 5.22
CA SER A 84 -20.92 27.01 4.50
C SER A 84 -21.68 28.01 3.63
N LEU A 85 -21.21 29.27 3.63
CA LEU A 85 -21.74 30.35 2.78
C LEU A 85 -20.84 30.64 1.56
N LEU A 86 -19.73 29.92 1.42
CA LEU A 86 -18.86 30.05 0.25
C LEU A 86 -19.53 29.40 -0.97
N PRO A 87 -19.45 30.00 -2.17
CA PRO A 87 -19.99 29.38 -3.38
C PRO A 87 -19.38 28.01 -3.70
N ASN A 88 -18.06 27.85 -3.48
CA ASN A 88 -17.36 26.61 -3.76
C ASN A 88 -16.51 26.17 -2.55
N PRO A 89 -17.11 25.61 -1.49
CA PRO A 89 -16.38 25.21 -0.30
C PRO A 89 -15.58 23.91 -0.53
N MET A 90 -14.52 23.73 0.26
CA MET A 90 -13.87 22.43 0.43
C MET A 90 -14.61 21.62 1.48
N VAL A 91 -14.85 20.34 1.20
CA VAL A 91 -15.50 19.40 2.13
C VAL A 91 -14.70 18.11 2.26
N SER A 92 -14.76 17.48 3.45
CA SER A 92 -14.00 16.26 3.77
C SER A 92 -14.87 15.24 4.53
N PRO A 93 -15.97 14.75 3.93
CA PRO A 93 -16.82 13.76 4.59
C PRO A 93 -16.08 12.43 4.82
N ILE A 94 -16.42 11.73 5.90
CA ILE A 94 -15.85 10.40 6.25
C ILE A 94 -16.77 9.23 5.89
N THR A 95 -17.98 9.53 5.43
CA THR A 95 -18.99 8.58 4.93
C THR A 95 -19.64 9.19 3.71
N ASN A 96 -20.28 8.37 2.87
CA ASN A 96 -21.08 8.87 1.75
C ASN A 96 -22.02 9.98 2.24
N THR A 97 -21.93 11.15 1.63
CA THR A 97 -22.63 12.35 2.08
C THR A 97 -23.18 13.11 0.88
N THR A 98 -24.48 13.35 0.89
CA THR A 98 -25.14 14.27 -0.04
C THR A 98 -25.05 15.68 0.53
N TYR A 99 -24.44 16.59 -0.23
CA TYR A 99 -24.48 18.02 0.06
C TYR A 99 -25.60 18.67 -0.72
N ARG A 100 -26.32 19.58 -0.07
CA ARG A 100 -27.39 20.39 -0.64
C ARG A 100 -26.97 21.85 -0.57
N VAL A 101 -27.01 22.55 -1.69
CA VAL A 101 -26.88 24.01 -1.75
C VAL A 101 -28.26 24.63 -1.92
N VAL A 102 -28.58 25.63 -1.11
CA VAL A 102 -29.77 26.47 -1.28
C VAL A 102 -29.30 27.86 -1.65
N VAL A 103 -29.78 28.38 -2.78
CA VAL A 103 -29.48 29.72 -3.30
C VAL A 103 -30.74 30.56 -3.20
N VAL A 104 -30.64 31.76 -2.63
CA VAL A 104 -31.75 32.70 -2.47
C VAL A 104 -31.44 33.97 -3.24
N ALA A 105 -32.35 34.39 -4.11
CA ALA A 105 -32.25 35.63 -4.86
C ALA A 105 -32.80 36.84 -4.07
N SER A 106 -32.46 38.05 -4.49
CA SER A 106 -33.00 39.30 -3.95
C SER A 106 -34.52 39.45 -4.11
N THR A 107 -35.14 38.60 -4.95
CA THR A 107 -36.59 38.48 -5.12
C THR A 107 -37.26 37.69 -3.99
N GLY A 108 -36.48 37.01 -3.14
CA GLY A 108 -36.97 36.09 -2.12
C GLY A 108 -37.21 34.66 -2.62
N CYS A 109 -37.12 34.42 -3.93
CA CYS A 109 -37.17 33.09 -4.52
C CYS A 109 -35.88 32.32 -4.24
N ALA A 110 -35.99 30.99 -4.14
CA ALA A 110 -34.87 30.12 -3.87
C ALA A 110 -34.85 28.92 -4.81
N ASP A 111 -33.64 28.44 -5.10
CA ASP A 111 -33.40 27.22 -5.83
C ASP A 111 -32.44 26.31 -5.06
N THR A 112 -32.48 25.02 -5.34
CA THR A 112 -31.73 24.00 -4.60
C THR A 112 -31.15 22.97 -5.55
N ASP A 113 -29.88 22.64 -5.32
CA ASP A 113 -29.20 21.56 -6.04
C ASP A 113 -28.39 20.67 -5.08
N TYR A 114 -28.02 19.49 -5.56
CA TYR A 114 -27.39 18.43 -4.77
C TYR A 114 -26.13 17.91 -5.44
N VAL A 115 -25.16 17.53 -4.62
CA VAL A 115 -23.97 16.80 -5.05
C VAL A 115 -23.70 15.66 -4.08
N ASP A 116 -23.56 14.45 -4.62
CA ASP A 116 -23.20 13.28 -3.86
C ASP A 116 -21.69 13.12 -3.79
N ILE A 117 -21.18 13.00 -2.57
CA ILE A 117 -19.78 12.66 -2.31
C ILE A 117 -19.70 11.22 -1.83
N LYS A 118 -19.24 10.34 -2.71
CA LYS A 118 -18.92 8.95 -2.38
C LYS A 118 -17.56 8.90 -1.69
N VAL A 119 -17.50 8.24 -0.53
CA VAL A 119 -16.27 8.07 0.25
C VAL A 119 -15.83 6.61 0.15
N GLU A 120 -14.68 6.39 -0.49
CA GLU A 120 -14.06 5.08 -0.64
C GLU A 120 -13.15 4.76 0.56
N PRO A 121 -13.26 3.55 1.15
CA PRO A 121 -12.37 3.14 2.22
C PRO A 121 -10.93 2.96 1.72
N LYS A 122 -9.98 3.09 2.64
CA LYS A 122 -8.59 2.72 2.39
C LYS A 122 -8.45 1.20 2.23
N ALA A 123 -7.53 0.79 1.37
CA ALA A 123 -7.00 -0.55 1.27
C ALA A 123 -5.88 -0.79 2.29
N LYS A 124 -5.64 -2.05 2.61
CA LYS A 124 -4.54 -2.52 3.46
C LYS A 124 -3.56 -3.32 2.62
N VAL A 125 -2.26 -3.08 2.84
CA VAL A 125 -1.19 -3.89 2.26
C VAL A 125 -0.07 -4.10 3.27
N GLY A 126 0.45 -5.32 3.35
CA GLY A 126 1.63 -5.67 4.12
C GLY A 126 1.76 -7.18 4.23
N ASP A 127 2.54 -7.64 5.20
CA ASP A 127 2.35 -8.87 5.98
C ASP A 127 3.63 -9.14 6.78
N PHE A 128 4.70 -9.64 6.17
CA PHE A 128 5.81 -10.25 6.90
C PHE A 128 7.20 -10.09 6.29
N VAL A 129 8.19 -9.92 7.17
CA VAL A 129 9.63 -9.99 6.83
C VAL A 129 10.28 -11.02 7.72
N TRP A 130 11.00 -11.99 7.12
CA TRP A 130 11.49 -13.16 7.84
C TRP A 130 12.95 -13.50 7.56
N GLU A 131 13.53 -14.28 8.47
CA GLU A 131 14.82 -14.91 8.29
C GLU A 131 14.63 -16.25 7.56
N ASP A 132 14.97 -16.28 6.28
CA ASP A 132 15.08 -17.50 5.46
C ASP A 132 16.34 -18.25 5.91
N THR A 133 16.13 -19.21 6.80
CA THR A 133 17.21 -19.92 7.50
C THR A 133 17.91 -20.93 6.61
N ASN A 134 17.23 -21.42 5.57
CA ASN A 134 17.73 -22.45 4.68
C ASN A 134 18.07 -21.93 3.27
N GLY A 135 17.75 -20.67 2.97
CA GLY A 135 18.09 -19.98 1.74
C GLY A 135 17.25 -20.40 0.53
N ASN A 136 16.05 -20.97 0.72
CA ASN A 136 15.20 -21.50 -0.35
C ASN A 136 14.19 -20.50 -0.92
N GLY A 137 14.10 -19.30 -0.33
CA GLY A 137 13.17 -18.25 -0.75
C GLY A 137 11.71 -18.49 -0.38
N LEU A 138 11.42 -19.48 0.45
CA LEU A 138 10.10 -19.79 0.98
C LEU A 138 10.00 -19.40 2.45
N GLN A 139 8.78 -19.11 2.89
CA GLN A 139 8.46 -18.91 4.29
C GLN A 139 8.15 -20.25 4.93
N ASP A 140 9.14 -20.87 5.55
CA ASP A 140 9.02 -22.18 6.18
C ASP A 140 8.52 -22.10 7.64
N ASN A 141 7.87 -23.16 8.10
CA ASN A 141 7.40 -23.22 9.48
C ASN A 141 8.59 -23.24 10.46
N GLY A 142 8.64 -22.24 11.34
CA GLY A 142 9.68 -22.09 12.36
C GLY A 142 10.71 -21.02 12.02
N GLU A 143 10.64 -20.43 10.83
CA GLU A 143 11.49 -19.30 10.46
C GLU A 143 11.07 -18.03 11.21
N PRO A 144 12.01 -17.33 11.87
CA PRO A 144 11.68 -16.19 12.70
C PRO A 144 11.46 -14.92 11.86
N GLY A 145 10.55 -14.06 12.30
CA GLY A 145 10.39 -12.73 11.72
C GLY A 145 11.51 -11.76 12.11
N ILE A 146 11.75 -10.74 11.30
CA ILE A 146 12.79 -9.72 11.51
C ILE A 146 12.15 -8.36 11.77
N ASN A 147 12.35 -7.81 12.97
CA ASN A 147 11.91 -6.46 13.33
C ASN A 147 12.90 -5.36 12.90
N GLY A 148 12.39 -4.13 12.78
CA GLY A 148 13.20 -2.96 12.48
C GLY A 148 13.62 -2.83 11.01
N VAL A 149 13.11 -3.67 10.13
CA VAL A 149 13.35 -3.56 8.68
C VAL A 149 12.53 -2.40 8.16
N ALA A 150 13.19 -1.42 7.55
CA ALA A 150 12.51 -0.31 6.91
C ALA A 150 11.72 -0.81 5.70
N VAL A 151 10.44 -0.45 5.61
CA VAL A 151 9.56 -0.77 4.49
C VAL A 151 9.01 0.55 3.97
N THR A 152 9.25 0.84 2.70
CA THR A 152 8.80 2.08 2.05
C THR A 152 7.84 1.77 0.91
N LEU A 153 6.64 2.32 0.98
CA LEU A 153 5.63 2.24 -0.06
C LEU A 153 5.77 3.41 -1.03
N TYR A 154 5.73 3.13 -2.32
CA TYR A 154 5.83 4.11 -3.39
C TYR A 154 4.61 4.07 -4.29
N ASN A 155 4.22 5.23 -4.80
CA ASN A 155 3.26 5.31 -5.89
C ASN A 155 3.95 4.91 -7.21
N SER A 156 3.43 3.90 -7.92
CA SER A 156 4.06 3.36 -9.13
C SER A 156 4.10 4.34 -10.29
N ALA A 157 3.17 5.30 -10.36
CA ALA A 157 3.09 6.26 -11.47
C ALA A 157 4.07 7.42 -11.30
N THR A 158 4.21 7.93 -10.06
CA THR A 158 5.04 9.10 -9.78
C THR A 158 6.40 8.77 -9.19
N ASN A 159 6.62 7.52 -8.75
CA ASN A 159 7.75 7.09 -7.91
C ASN A 159 7.91 7.91 -6.63
N ALA A 160 6.86 8.61 -6.19
CA ALA A 160 6.87 9.34 -4.93
C ALA A 160 6.71 8.38 -3.76
N ILE A 161 7.43 8.66 -2.67
CA ILE A 161 7.21 7.97 -1.39
C ILE A 161 5.81 8.32 -0.91
N VAL A 162 5.04 7.29 -0.59
CA VAL A 162 3.72 7.42 0.05
C VAL A 162 3.91 7.41 1.56
N GLU A 163 4.59 6.38 2.07
CA GLU A 163 4.81 6.18 3.49
C GLU A 163 6.04 5.30 3.73
N THR A 164 6.67 5.41 4.89
CA THR A 164 7.70 4.49 5.38
C THR A 164 7.35 4.05 6.79
N THR A 165 7.47 2.76 7.05
CA THR A 165 7.32 2.16 8.37
C THR A 165 8.50 1.21 8.65
N ASN A 166 8.54 0.65 9.84
CA ASN A 166 9.44 -0.45 10.16
C ASN A 166 8.64 -1.68 10.58
N THR A 167 9.17 -2.87 10.32
CA THR A 167 8.58 -4.11 10.83
C THR A 167 8.59 -4.16 12.35
N ILE A 168 7.51 -4.68 12.94
CA ILE A 168 7.24 -4.72 14.38
C ILE A 168 6.80 -6.10 14.84
N THR A 169 6.77 -6.28 16.17
CA THR A 169 6.10 -7.43 16.78
C THR A 169 4.59 -7.23 16.78
N LYS A 170 3.86 -8.22 16.27
CA LYS A 170 2.40 -8.32 16.30
C LYS A 170 2.01 -9.72 16.77
N ASP A 171 1.09 -9.81 17.74
CA ASP A 171 0.61 -11.09 18.28
C ASP A 171 1.76 -12.03 18.69
N GLU A 172 2.74 -11.49 19.42
CA GLU A 172 3.96 -12.19 19.90
C GLU A 172 4.92 -12.68 18.81
N LYS A 173 4.63 -12.40 17.53
CA LYS A 173 5.49 -12.75 16.40
C LYS A 173 6.14 -11.48 15.82
N LEU A 174 7.42 -11.57 15.51
CA LEU A 174 8.22 -10.47 14.95
C LEU A 174 7.96 -10.35 13.44
N GLY A 175 8.33 -9.25 12.80
CA GLY A 175 8.43 -9.16 11.34
C GLY A 175 7.24 -8.53 10.62
N TYR A 176 6.20 -8.07 11.33
CA TYR A 176 4.98 -7.60 10.69
C TYR A 176 5.01 -6.12 10.32
N TYR A 177 4.40 -5.77 9.19
CA TYR A 177 4.16 -4.38 8.80
C TYR A 177 2.82 -4.25 8.07
N GLN A 178 2.26 -3.04 8.00
CA GLN A 178 1.03 -2.77 7.24
C GLN A 178 0.93 -1.28 6.90
N PHE A 179 0.42 -0.97 5.71
CA PHE A 179 0.00 0.36 5.28
C PHE A 179 -1.52 0.43 5.10
N GLU A 180 -2.09 1.62 5.29
CA GLU A 180 -3.49 1.92 4.95
C GLU A 180 -3.56 3.08 3.95
N VAL A 181 -3.82 2.75 2.69
CA VAL A 181 -3.72 3.70 1.57
C VAL A 181 -4.97 3.73 0.72
N CYS A 182 -5.16 4.82 0.00
CA CYS A 182 -6.23 4.93 -0.99
C CYS A 182 -5.99 3.99 -2.17
N LYS A 183 -7.01 3.83 -3.02
CA LYS A 183 -6.84 3.03 -4.24
C LYS A 183 -5.71 3.60 -5.10
N GLY A 184 -4.98 2.72 -5.78
CA GLY A 184 -3.86 3.14 -6.62
C GLY A 184 -2.99 1.97 -7.03
N SER A 185 -1.95 2.28 -7.82
CA SER A 185 -0.88 1.35 -8.15
C SER A 185 0.36 1.69 -7.32
N TYR A 186 0.92 0.69 -6.67
CA TYR A 186 2.03 0.84 -5.73
C TYR A 186 3.12 -0.21 -5.95
N TYR A 187 4.29 0.04 -5.39
CA TYR A 187 5.32 -0.97 -5.14
C TYR A 187 5.97 -0.69 -3.78
N ILE A 188 6.59 -1.70 -3.19
CA ILE A 188 7.31 -1.59 -1.92
C ILE A 188 8.81 -1.74 -2.16
N ILE A 189 9.63 -1.04 -1.37
CA ILE A 189 11.05 -1.32 -1.21
C ILE A 189 11.31 -1.71 0.24
N PHE A 190 11.83 -2.92 0.42
CA PHE A 190 12.37 -3.39 1.69
C PHE A 190 13.83 -2.95 1.84
N GLY A 191 14.15 -2.34 2.98
CA GLY A 191 15.47 -1.83 3.30
C GLY A 191 16.50 -2.94 3.54
N ASN A 192 17.78 -2.59 3.45
CA ASN A 192 18.86 -3.54 3.77
C ASN A 192 18.87 -3.86 5.27
N VAL A 193 19.06 -5.13 5.62
CA VAL A 193 19.23 -5.57 7.01
C VAL A 193 20.72 -5.89 7.22
N PRO A 194 21.41 -5.25 8.19
CA PRO A 194 22.82 -5.54 8.44
C PRO A 194 23.05 -7.02 8.69
N THR A 195 24.11 -7.59 8.09
CA THR A 195 24.50 -9.01 8.16
C THR A 195 23.63 -10.01 7.39
N TYR A 196 22.55 -9.56 6.75
CA TYR A 196 21.71 -10.40 5.90
C TYR A 196 21.81 -10.02 4.43
N ASN A 197 21.53 -11.01 3.59
CA ASN A 197 21.21 -10.83 2.18
C ASN A 197 19.73 -11.13 1.97
N ARG A 198 19.10 -10.51 0.97
CA ARG A 198 17.74 -10.89 0.55
C ARG A 198 17.75 -12.24 -0.15
N THR A 199 16.75 -13.06 0.13
CA THR A 199 16.55 -14.33 -0.55
C THR A 199 16.05 -14.14 -1.99
N ALA A 200 15.84 -15.24 -2.69
CA ALA A 200 15.35 -15.21 -4.05
C ALA A 200 13.84 -14.94 -4.09
N LYS A 201 13.43 -14.13 -5.07
CA LYS A 201 12.03 -13.73 -5.30
C LYS A 201 11.21 -14.86 -5.97
N ASP A 202 9.90 -14.88 -5.73
CA ASP A 202 8.87 -15.65 -6.45
C ASP A 202 9.17 -17.17 -6.51
N LYS A 203 9.50 -17.77 -5.35
CA LYS A 203 9.89 -19.18 -5.27
C LYS A 203 8.74 -20.14 -5.01
N GLY A 204 7.57 -19.63 -4.63
CA GLY A 204 6.50 -20.45 -4.11
C GLY A 204 5.13 -19.91 -4.40
N ASP A 205 4.23 -20.19 -3.44
CA ASP A 205 2.92 -19.57 -3.37
C ASP A 205 3.11 -18.13 -2.90
N ASP A 206 2.37 -17.19 -3.47
CA ASP A 206 2.37 -15.75 -3.14
C ASP A 206 2.18 -15.49 -1.63
N THR A 207 1.52 -16.42 -0.92
CA THR A 207 1.32 -16.33 0.54
C THR A 207 2.51 -16.84 1.37
N LYS A 208 3.58 -17.33 0.73
CA LYS A 208 4.68 -18.10 1.37
C LYS A 208 6.02 -17.94 0.66
N ASP A 209 6.22 -16.90 -0.11
CA ASP A 209 7.50 -16.61 -0.74
C ASP A 209 7.85 -15.13 -0.62
N SER A 210 8.92 -14.71 -1.30
CA SER A 210 9.41 -13.33 -1.20
C SER A 210 9.07 -12.56 -2.47
N ASP A 211 8.54 -11.35 -2.30
CA ASP A 211 8.34 -10.39 -3.40
C ASP A 211 9.53 -9.46 -3.61
N ALA A 212 10.43 -9.38 -2.64
CA ALA A 212 11.56 -8.47 -2.68
C ALA A 212 12.61 -8.92 -3.70
N ASN A 213 12.86 -8.09 -4.72
CA ASN A 213 14.00 -8.30 -5.59
C ASN A 213 15.32 -8.36 -4.78
N SER A 214 16.10 -9.42 -4.97
CA SER A 214 17.29 -9.70 -4.13
C SER A 214 18.32 -8.55 -4.11
N ASN A 215 18.48 -7.83 -5.22
CA ASN A 215 19.44 -6.73 -5.32
C ASN A 215 18.87 -5.42 -4.76
N THR A 216 17.63 -5.09 -5.11
CA THR A 216 17.07 -3.74 -4.89
C THR A 216 16.09 -3.65 -3.71
N GLY A 217 15.58 -4.79 -3.24
CA GLY A 217 14.51 -4.85 -2.24
C GLY A 217 13.14 -4.46 -2.78
N ARG A 218 13.03 -4.15 -4.08
CA ARG A 218 11.80 -3.68 -4.71
C ARG A 218 10.89 -4.84 -5.11
N THR A 219 9.60 -4.70 -4.85
CA THR A 219 8.55 -5.61 -5.34
C THR A 219 8.12 -5.25 -6.77
N ASP A 220 7.37 -6.14 -7.41
CA ASP A 220 6.61 -5.75 -8.60
C ASP A 220 5.53 -4.73 -8.25
N ASN A 221 5.02 -4.04 -9.27
CA ASN A 221 3.90 -3.12 -9.09
C ASN A 221 2.61 -3.93 -8.86
N PHE A 222 1.84 -3.54 -7.86
CA PHE A 222 0.52 -4.10 -7.55
C PHE A 222 -0.54 -3.00 -7.50
N VAL A 223 -1.80 -3.38 -7.68
CA VAL A 223 -2.95 -2.47 -7.65
C VAL A 223 -3.80 -2.76 -6.43
N LEU A 224 -4.22 -1.70 -5.74
CA LEU A 224 -5.17 -1.76 -4.64
C LEU A 224 -6.46 -1.04 -5.03
N ASN A 225 -7.59 -1.71 -4.88
CA ASN A 225 -8.94 -1.17 -4.98
C ASN A 225 -9.46 -0.74 -3.58
N PRO A 226 -10.52 0.06 -3.51
CA PRO A 226 -11.09 0.48 -2.23
C PRO A 226 -11.45 -0.70 -1.33
N GLY A 227 -10.85 -0.73 -0.13
CA GLY A 227 -11.11 -1.75 0.88
C GLY A 227 -10.40 -3.09 0.68
N ASP A 228 -9.51 -3.21 -0.32
CA ASP A 228 -8.68 -4.41 -0.49
C ASP A 228 -7.85 -4.69 0.77
N ASN A 229 -7.56 -5.96 1.03
CA ASN A 229 -6.66 -6.40 2.10
C ASN A 229 -5.65 -7.38 1.51
N ASN A 230 -4.51 -6.85 1.06
CA ASN A 230 -3.43 -7.65 0.51
C ASN A 230 -2.43 -7.99 1.64
N GLN A 231 -2.29 -9.29 1.93
CA GLN A 231 -1.39 -9.83 2.95
C GLN A 231 -0.35 -10.78 2.36
N THR A 232 0.07 -10.54 1.11
CA THR A 232 0.99 -11.41 0.37
C THR A 232 2.22 -10.67 -0.11
N ILE A 233 2.57 -9.54 0.53
CA ILE A 233 3.74 -8.74 0.13
C ILE A 233 4.83 -8.88 1.18
N ASP A 234 5.78 -9.79 0.92
CA ASP A 234 6.72 -10.29 1.92
C ASP A 234 8.19 -10.19 1.48
N ALA A 235 9.09 -10.23 2.46
CA ALA A 235 10.53 -10.22 2.20
C ALA A 235 11.33 -11.21 3.06
N GLY A 236 12.00 -12.16 2.40
CA GLY A 236 12.89 -13.11 3.04
C GLY A 236 14.34 -12.64 3.05
N TYR A 237 15.05 -12.88 4.16
CA TYR A 237 16.44 -12.53 4.33
C TYR A 237 17.22 -13.71 4.92
N TYR A 238 18.38 -14.04 4.37
CA TYR A 238 19.24 -15.09 4.91
C TYR A 238 20.57 -14.51 5.40
N LYS A 239 21.17 -15.14 6.42
CA LYS A 239 22.55 -14.84 6.81
C LYS A 239 23.49 -15.63 5.89
N PRO A 240 24.41 -14.98 5.17
CA PRO A 240 25.38 -15.71 4.37
C PRO A 240 26.32 -16.54 5.26
N ALA A 241 26.63 -17.75 4.80
CA ALA A 241 27.61 -18.64 5.41
C ALA A 241 29.01 -18.41 4.84
N SER A 242 30.02 -18.93 5.54
CA SER A 242 31.39 -19.04 5.05
C SER A 242 31.95 -20.42 5.35
N ILE A 243 32.79 -20.91 4.44
CA ILE A 243 33.53 -22.16 4.59
C ILE A 243 34.99 -21.85 4.33
N GLY A 244 35.84 -22.04 5.32
CA GLY A 244 37.27 -21.77 5.23
C GLY A 244 37.96 -22.37 6.43
N ASP A 245 39.26 -22.62 6.30
CA ASP A 245 40.13 -23.01 7.41
C ASP A 245 41.60 -22.99 6.96
N PHE A 246 42.43 -23.77 7.64
CA PHE A 246 43.85 -23.97 7.44
C PHE A 246 44.16 -25.33 6.81
N VAL A 247 45.14 -25.35 5.91
CA VAL A 247 45.79 -26.56 5.40
C VAL A 247 47.21 -26.58 5.92
N TRP A 248 47.63 -27.66 6.58
CA TRP A 248 48.89 -27.75 7.31
C TRP A 248 49.72 -28.97 6.96
N GLU A 249 51.01 -28.85 7.22
CA GLU A 249 51.95 -29.96 7.21
C GLU A 249 51.93 -30.65 8.58
N ASP A 250 51.37 -31.85 8.63
CA ASP A 250 51.40 -32.73 9.80
C ASP A 250 52.82 -33.26 9.98
N LEU A 251 53.59 -32.63 10.87
CA LEU A 251 55.02 -32.89 11.03
C LEU A 251 55.31 -34.18 11.81
N ASN A 252 54.34 -34.63 12.61
CA ASN A 252 54.50 -35.80 13.47
C ASN A 252 53.62 -36.99 13.05
N ALA A 253 52.83 -36.83 11.98
CA ALA A 253 51.94 -37.82 11.37
C ALA A 253 50.83 -38.33 12.30
N ASN A 254 50.27 -37.48 13.16
CA ASN A 254 49.22 -37.87 14.11
C ASN A 254 47.79 -37.55 13.63
N GLY A 255 47.62 -36.85 12.51
CA GLY A 255 46.33 -36.45 11.96
C GLY A 255 45.61 -35.34 12.75
N VAL A 256 46.31 -34.65 13.64
CA VAL A 256 45.82 -33.54 14.47
C VAL A 256 46.58 -32.29 14.07
N GLN A 257 45.90 -31.14 14.06
CA GLN A 257 46.56 -29.85 13.87
C GLN A 257 47.24 -29.42 15.18
N ASP A 258 48.57 -29.57 15.25
CA ASP A 258 49.35 -29.22 16.43
C ASP A 258 49.89 -27.78 16.38
N VAL A 259 50.21 -27.22 17.56
CA VAL A 259 50.85 -25.91 17.66
C VAL A 259 52.24 -25.96 17.02
N GLY A 260 52.48 -25.07 16.05
CA GLY A 260 53.76 -24.94 15.37
C GLY A 260 53.83 -25.64 14.01
N GLU A 261 52.78 -26.35 13.59
CA GLU A 261 52.70 -26.94 12.26
C GLU A 261 52.47 -25.87 11.19
N PRO A 262 53.34 -25.82 10.15
CA PRO A 262 53.27 -24.77 9.15
C PRO A 262 52.11 -24.99 8.17
N GLY A 263 51.53 -23.90 7.69
CA GLY A 263 50.52 -23.94 6.64
C GLY A 263 51.12 -24.26 5.27
N ILE A 264 50.37 -24.97 4.42
CA ILE A 264 50.80 -25.33 3.06
C ILE A 264 50.22 -24.33 2.06
N PRO A 265 51.04 -23.49 1.41
CA PRO A 265 50.55 -22.48 0.49
C PRO A 265 50.21 -23.01 -0.91
N GLY A 266 49.24 -22.38 -1.57
CA GLY A 266 48.86 -22.63 -2.95
C GLY A 266 48.07 -23.92 -3.19
N VAL A 267 47.64 -24.63 -2.14
CA VAL A 267 46.79 -25.83 -2.27
C VAL A 267 45.47 -25.40 -2.90
N SER A 268 45.13 -26.00 -4.03
CA SER A 268 43.85 -25.73 -4.68
C SER A 268 42.71 -26.30 -3.83
N VAL A 269 41.70 -25.50 -3.58
CA VAL A 269 40.51 -25.89 -2.83
C VAL A 269 39.30 -25.63 -3.70
N THR A 270 38.49 -26.67 -3.92
CA THR A 270 37.25 -26.62 -4.69
C THR A 270 36.06 -26.79 -3.75
N LEU A 271 35.10 -25.88 -3.84
CA LEU A 271 33.80 -26.01 -3.19
C LEU A 271 32.76 -26.41 -4.24
N THR A 272 32.10 -27.55 -4.02
CA THR A 272 30.96 -27.99 -4.85
C THR A 272 29.71 -28.18 -3.99
N GLY A 273 28.53 -28.15 -4.58
CA GLY A 273 27.30 -28.40 -3.82
C GLY A 273 26.06 -27.81 -4.47
N THR A 274 25.05 -27.57 -3.64
CA THR A 274 23.81 -26.88 -4.01
C THR A 274 23.42 -25.90 -2.90
N ASP A 275 23.07 -24.68 -3.27
CA ASP A 275 22.46 -23.74 -2.32
C ASP A 275 21.03 -24.14 -1.92
N GLY A 276 20.41 -23.39 -1.01
CA GLY A 276 19.05 -23.60 -0.52
C GLY A 276 17.98 -23.54 -1.60
N ASN A 277 18.24 -22.77 -2.66
CA ASN A 277 17.39 -22.69 -3.86
C ASN A 277 17.62 -23.87 -4.83
N GLY A 278 18.53 -24.79 -4.51
CA GLY A 278 18.91 -25.92 -5.36
C GLY A 278 19.87 -25.55 -6.49
N THR A 279 20.42 -24.33 -6.51
CA THR A 279 21.37 -23.88 -7.52
C THR A 279 22.72 -24.58 -7.31
N PRO A 280 23.27 -25.25 -8.34
CA PRO A 280 24.60 -25.85 -8.23
C PRO A 280 25.69 -24.81 -7.97
N VAL A 281 26.59 -25.11 -7.04
CA VAL A 281 27.75 -24.28 -6.72
C VAL A 281 29.02 -25.02 -7.12
N ASN A 282 29.95 -24.31 -7.78
CA ASN A 282 31.29 -24.79 -8.12
C ASN A 282 32.27 -23.60 -8.08
N LEU A 283 32.98 -23.46 -6.97
CA LEU A 283 33.93 -22.38 -6.72
C LEU A 283 35.33 -22.94 -6.47
N ASN A 284 36.35 -22.15 -6.79
CA ASN A 284 37.75 -22.52 -6.55
C ASN A 284 38.48 -21.37 -5.85
N THR A 285 39.35 -21.73 -4.92
CA THR A 285 40.32 -20.83 -4.31
C THR A 285 41.63 -21.58 -4.09
N ASN A 286 42.68 -20.89 -3.66
CA ASN A 286 43.93 -21.51 -3.23
C ASN A 286 44.23 -21.09 -1.79
N THR A 287 44.91 -21.95 -1.04
CA THR A 287 45.45 -21.55 0.26
C THR A 287 46.47 -20.43 0.08
N ASN A 288 46.44 -19.46 0.99
CA ASN A 288 47.37 -18.33 0.97
C ASN A 288 48.76 -18.71 1.50
N GLY A 289 49.67 -17.75 1.64
CA GLY A 289 51.03 -17.97 2.15
C GLY A 289 51.12 -18.59 3.55
N LEU A 290 50.02 -18.55 4.32
CA LEU A 290 49.89 -19.16 5.63
C LEU A 290 49.02 -20.43 5.58
N GLY A 291 48.72 -21.01 4.42
CA GLY A 291 47.88 -22.20 4.34
C GLY A 291 46.38 -21.97 4.58
N LEU A 292 45.91 -20.72 4.74
CA LEU A 292 44.50 -20.41 4.98
C LEU A 292 43.72 -20.28 3.66
N TYR A 293 42.47 -20.78 3.63
CA TYR A 293 41.53 -20.57 2.54
C TYR A 293 40.16 -20.11 3.06
N LEU A 294 39.39 -19.42 2.22
CA LEU A 294 38.05 -18.94 2.58
C LEU A 294 37.15 -18.82 1.35
N PHE A 295 35.97 -19.42 1.45
CA PHE A 295 34.78 -19.14 0.65
C PHE A 295 33.83 -18.33 1.54
N SER A 296 33.56 -17.08 1.17
CA SER A 296 32.66 -16.20 1.88
C SER A 296 31.36 -15.97 1.11
N ASN A 297 30.37 -15.36 1.76
CA ASN A 297 29.10 -14.94 1.14
C ASN A 297 28.32 -16.08 0.47
N LEU A 298 28.36 -17.28 1.07
CA LEU A 298 27.61 -18.43 0.58
C LEU A 298 26.15 -18.33 1.00
N VAL A 299 25.23 -18.64 0.10
CA VAL A 299 23.84 -18.91 0.49
C VAL A 299 23.81 -20.15 1.39
N PRO A 300 22.95 -20.25 2.43
CA PRO A 300 22.74 -21.51 3.12
C PRO A 300 22.49 -22.65 2.14
N GLY A 301 23.02 -23.84 2.42
CA GLY A 301 23.01 -24.93 1.44
C GLY A 301 23.86 -26.12 1.86
N THR A 302 23.96 -27.10 0.97
CA THR A 302 24.77 -28.31 1.17
C THR A 302 26.01 -28.27 0.30
N TYR A 303 27.18 -28.25 0.94
CA TYR A 303 28.46 -28.09 0.28
C TYR A 303 29.44 -29.22 0.58
N LYS A 304 30.39 -29.42 -0.32
CA LYS A 304 31.52 -30.35 -0.21
C LYS A 304 32.80 -29.63 -0.59
N VAL A 305 33.82 -29.77 0.24
CA VAL A 305 35.17 -29.22 0.00
C VAL A 305 36.07 -30.35 -0.50
N ALA A 306 36.82 -30.08 -1.57
CA ALA A 306 37.85 -30.97 -2.08
C ALA A 306 39.19 -30.23 -2.16
N PHE A 307 40.26 -30.88 -1.73
CA PHE A 307 41.62 -30.35 -1.79
C PHE A 307 42.37 -31.00 -2.95
N GLY A 308 43.00 -30.19 -3.78
CA GLY A 308 43.88 -30.62 -4.86
C GLY A 308 45.19 -31.15 -4.29
N VAL A 309 45.77 -32.13 -4.97
CA VAL A 309 47.11 -32.63 -4.63
C VAL A 309 48.16 -31.63 -5.10
N GLN A 310 48.95 -31.10 -4.17
CA GLN A 310 50.26 -30.55 -4.52
C GLN A 310 51.29 -31.69 -4.55
N GLY A 311 52.25 -31.59 -5.47
CA GLY A 311 53.24 -32.64 -5.71
C GLY A 311 53.91 -33.13 -4.42
N ARG A 312 53.90 -34.46 -4.26
CA ARG A 312 54.52 -35.26 -3.17
C ARG A 312 54.08 -34.89 -1.75
N ILE A 313 52.81 -35.09 -1.43
CA ILE A 313 52.38 -35.35 -0.04
C ILE A 313 51.64 -36.69 -0.02
N TYR A 314 52.18 -37.65 0.74
CA TYR A 314 51.60 -38.97 0.92
C TYR A 314 50.51 -38.87 1.99
N PHE A 315 49.25 -39.14 1.63
CA PHE A 315 48.23 -39.42 2.63
C PHE A 315 48.53 -40.80 3.24
N ASP A 316 48.93 -40.85 4.52
CA ASP A 316 48.85 -42.10 5.27
C ASP A 316 47.37 -42.41 5.50
N ARG A 317 46.88 -43.45 4.82
CA ARG A 317 45.56 -44.03 5.09
C ARG A 317 45.69 -45.08 6.18
N THR A 318 45.42 -44.73 7.42
CA THR A 318 44.87 -45.64 8.44
C THR A 318 44.12 -44.77 9.48
N ARG A 319 42.83 -44.90 9.81
CA ARG A 319 41.76 -45.89 9.65
C ARG A 319 40.41 -45.18 9.52
#